data_AF-A0A063YHK9-F1
#
_entry.id   AF-A0A063YHK9-F1
#
_cell.length_a   1.000
_cell.length_b   1.000
_cell.length_c   1.000
_cell.angle_alpha   90.00
_cell.angle_beta   90.00
_cell.angle_gamma   90.00
#
_symmetry.space_group_name_H-M   'P 1'
#
loop_
_entity.id
_entity.type
_entity.pdbx_description
1 polymer ?
#
loop_
_entity_poly.entity_id
_entity_poly.type
_entity_poly.pdbx_seq_one_letter_code
_entity_poly.pdbx_strand_id
1 'polypeptide(L)'
;MNLLIKKLAETFNLDEAEVLEKFDLDETATTNDWKNALGVNALFLDKPELEKYIQNKVRNKIVEVEKLKKELETKNQTLTDFEKVNKDWETKFSKINARIKEKFESEWTNSKLPKTNFEDVNYEDLDFTNLKSEVFRIAKLKNISTEIVEPKKIESIENTNTNLNGTQSFEVGARRIK
;
A
#
# COMPACT_ATOMS: atom_id res chain seq x y z
N MET A 1 -17.05 -3.72 49.21
CA MET A 1 -16.15 -4.41 48.26
C MET A 1 -16.28 -3.85 46.85
N ASN A 2 -17.46 -3.91 46.24
CA ASN A 2 -17.70 -3.56 44.82
C ASN A 2 -17.25 -2.11 44.42
N LEU A 3 -17.36 -1.13 45.32
CA LEU A 3 -16.92 0.25 45.05
C LEU A 3 -15.38 0.41 44.94
N LEU A 4 -14.60 -0.40 45.66
CA LEU A 4 -13.14 -0.32 45.64
C LEU A 4 -12.60 -0.86 44.30
N ILE A 5 -13.13 -2.01 43.87
CA ILE A 5 -12.76 -2.65 42.60
C ILE A 5 -13.05 -1.69 41.45
N LYS A 6 -14.25 -1.11 41.40
CA LYS A 6 -14.63 -0.11 40.40
C LYS A 6 -13.71 1.09 40.34
N LYS A 7 -13.38 1.67 41.50
CA LYS A 7 -12.45 2.81 41.54
C LYS A 7 -11.05 2.44 41.07
N LEU A 8 -10.56 1.24 41.41
CA LEU A 8 -9.25 0.77 40.94
C LEU A 8 -9.28 0.51 39.43
N ALA A 9 -10.32 -0.16 38.93
CA ALA A 9 -10.56 -0.40 37.51
C ALA A 9 -10.57 0.92 36.71
N GLU A 10 -11.35 1.90 37.16
CA GLU A 10 -11.41 3.24 36.56
C GLU A 10 -10.06 3.98 36.63
N THR A 11 -9.40 3.96 37.78
CA THR A 11 -8.13 4.70 37.99
C THR A 11 -7.01 4.15 37.13
N PHE A 12 -6.95 2.83 36.97
CA PHE A 12 -5.90 2.16 36.21
C PHE A 12 -6.31 1.82 34.78
N ASN A 13 -7.54 2.17 34.38
CA ASN A 13 -8.14 1.84 33.09
C ASN A 13 -8.01 0.33 32.79
N LEU A 14 -8.39 -0.49 33.77
CA LEU A 14 -8.40 -1.95 33.73
C LEU A 14 -9.83 -2.46 33.88
N ASP A 15 -10.10 -3.66 33.42
CA ASP A 15 -11.37 -4.34 33.72
C ASP A 15 -11.40 -4.80 35.20
N GLU A 16 -12.60 -4.83 35.80
CA GLU A 16 -12.76 -5.26 37.21
C GLU A 16 -12.19 -6.67 37.47
N ALA A 17 -12.32 -7.57 36.49
CA ALA A 17 -11.76 -8.91 36.54
C ALA A 17 -10.21 -8.91 36.52
N GLU A 18 -9.61 -8.01 35.73
CA GLU A 18 -8.15 -7.87 35.67
C GLU A 18 -7.60 -7.28 36.97
N VAL A 19 -8.34 -6.37 37.61
CA VAL A 19 -7.99 -5.87 38.94
C VAL A 19 -7.94 -7.02 39.96
N LEU A 20 -8.98 -7.87 40.01
CA LEU A 20 -9.02 -9.03 40.90
C LEU A 20 -7.85 -10.00 40.64
N GLU A 21 -7.55 -10.28 39.37
CA GLU A 21 -6.43 -11.12 38.96
C GLU A 21 -5.08 -10.56 39.44
N LYS A 22 -4.83 -9.25 39.24
CA LYS A 22 -3.58 -8.59 39.64
C LYS A 22 -3.33 -8.65 41.15
N PHE A 23 -4.41 -8.64 41.95
CA PHE A 23 -4.35 -8.75 43.40
C PHE A 23 -4.42 -10.19 43.92
N ASP A 24 -4.59 -11.19 43.04
CA ASP A 24 -4.78 -12.61 43.41
C ASP A 24 -6.01 -12.79 44.33
N LEU A 25 -7.10 -12.13 43.98
CA LEU A 25 -8.37 -12.12 44.71
C LEU A 25 -9.51 -12.61 43.81
N ASP A 26 -10.59 -13.09 44.44
CA ASP A 26 -11.83 -13.43 43.75
C ASP A 26 -12.97 -12.46 44.13
N GLU A 27 -14.14 -12.64 43.54
CA GLU A 27 -15.32 -11.81 43.80
C GLU A 27 -15.82 -11.87 45.25
N THR A 28 -15.43 -12.91 46.00
CA THR A 28 -15.81 -13.12 47.41
C THR A 28 -14.79 -12.53 48.39
N ALA A 29 -13.69 -11.96 47.90
CA ALA A 29 -12.63 -11.38 48.71
C ALA A 29 -13.16 -10.38 49.75
N THR A 30 -12.76 -10.57 50.99
CA THR A 30 -13.16 -9.72 52.12
C THR A 30 -12.30 -8.45 52.22
N THR A 31 -12.72 -7.49 53.04
CA THR A 31 -11.94 -6.29 53.33
C THR A 31 -10.55 -6.62 53.89
N ASN A 32 -10.42 -7.73 54.63
CA ASN A 32 -9.13 -8.18 55.15
C ASN A 32 -8.23 -8.73 54.03
N ASP A 33 -8.80 -9.47 53.07
CA ASP A 33 -8.05 -9.97 51.92
C ASP A 33 -7.49 -8.82 51.09
N TRP A 34 -8.28 -7.76 50.89
CA TRP A 34 -7.83 -6.52 50.25
C TRP A 34 -6.70 -5.83 51.02
N LYS A 35 -6.81 -5.70 52.34
CA LYS A 35 -5.73 -5.11 53.16
C LYS A 35 -4.43 -5.91 53.05
N ASN A 36 -4.54 -7.23 53.00
CA ASN A 36 -3.39 -8.12 52.84
C ASN A 36 -2.79 -8.02 51.42
N ALA A 37 -3.62 -8.01 50.38
CA ALA A 37 -3.17 -7.89 48.98
C ALA A 37 -2.51 -6.52 48.67
N LEU A 38 -2.96 -5.47 49.37
CA LEU A 38 -2.40 -4.12 49.33
C LEU A 38 -1.18 -3.94 50.26
N GLY A 39 -0.85 -4.94 51.08
CA GLY A 39 0.29 -4.88 52.00
C GLY A 39 0.09 -3.95 53.20
N VAL A 40 -1.14 -3.54 53.50
CA VAL A 40 -1.46 -2.65 54.64
C VAL A 40 -1.04 -3.29 55.97
N ASN A 41 -1.20 -4.61 56.07
CA ASN A 41 -0.83 -5.37 57.26
C ASN A 41 0.58 -5.98 57.19
N ALA A 42 1.37 -5.72 56.13
CA ALA A 42 2.62 -6.43 55.87
C ALA A 42 3.66 -6.35 57.01
N LEU A 43 3.63 -5.27 57.80
CA LEU A 43 4.50 -5.06 58.96
C LEU A 43 4.08 -5.87 60.21
N PHE A 44 2.87 -6.42 60.20
CA PHE A 44 2.27 -7.16 61.31
C PHE A 44 2.02 -8.64 60.98
N LEU A 45 2.38 -9.08 59.77
CA LEU A 45 2.27 -10.47 59.35
C LEU A 45 3.31 -11.33 60.07
N ASP A 46 2.93 -12.56 60.40
CA ASP A 46 3.90 -13.55 60.84
C ASP A 46 4.76 -14.05 59.66
N LYS A 47 5.85 -14.77 59.96
CA LYS A 47 6.78 -15.24 58.94
C LYS A 47 6.09 -16.06 57.82
N PRO A 48 5.22 -17.05 58.13
CA PRO A 48 4.47 -17.79 57.10
C PRO A 48 3.60 -16.91 56.21
N GLU A 49 2.86 -15.96 56.79
CA GLU A 49 1.99 -15.04 56.04
C GLU A 49 2.78 -14.12 55.11
N LEU A 50 3.93 -13.62 55.58
CA LEU A 50 4.82 -12.79 54.79
C LEU A 50 5.45 -13.58 53.62
N GLU A 51 5.86 -14.83 53.86
CA GLU A 51 6.36 -15.72 52.79
C GLU A 51 5.30 -15.93 51.71
N LYS A 52 4.05 -16.19 52.09
CA LYS A 52 2.94 -16.37 51.15
C LYS A 52 2.67 -15.09 50.35
N TYR A 53 2.66 -13.92 51.00
CA TYR A 53 2.49 -12.63 50.33
C TYR A 53 3.58 -12.39 49.28
N ILE A 54 4.85 -12.62 49.64
CA ILE A 54 5.98 -12.46 48.72
C ILE A 54 5.87 -13.45 47.55
N GLN A 55 5.57 -14.72 47.82
CA GLN A 55 5.40 -15.74 46.79
C GLN A 55 4.30 -15.36 45.78
N ASN A 56 3.15 -14.87 46.26
CA ASN A 56 2.06 -14.44 45.38
C ASN A 56 2.47 -13.25 44.50
N LYS A 57 3.14 -12.23 45.06
CA LYS A 57 3.63 -11.09 44.27
C LYS A 57 4.68 -11.51 43.24
N VAL A 58 5.60 -12.41 43.61
CA VAL A 58 6.63 -12.93 42.69
C VAL A 58 5.97 -13.74 41.56
N ARG A 59 5.00 -14.61 41.89
CA ARG A 59 4.25 -15.39 40.90
C ARG A 59 3.55 -14.48 39.89
N ASN A 60 2.79 -13.48 40.36
CA ASN A 60 2.07 -12.57 39.48
C ASN A 60 3.03 -11.83 38.53
N LYS A 61 4.21 -11.46 39.03
CA LYS A 61 5.24 -10.78 38.23
C LYS A 61 5.88 -11.71 37.19
N ILE A 62 6.09 -12.98 37.51
CA ILE A 62 6.58 -13.99 36.56
C ILE A 62 5.55 -14.21 35.44
N VAL A 63 4.27 -14.38 35.80
CA VAL A 63 3.18 -14.56 34.82
C VAL A 63 3.09 -13.35 33.88
N GLU A 64 3.20 -12.13 34.41
CA GLU A 64 3.19 -10.91 33.60
C GLU A 64 4.42 -10.83 32.67
N VAL A 65 5.61 -11.18 33.15
CA VAL A 65 6.82 -11.23 32.32
C VAL A 65 6.67 -12.26 31.19
N GLU A 66 6.10 -13.43 31.46
CA GLU A 66 5.88 -14.46 30.44
C GLU A 66 4.83 -14.03 29.40
N LYS A 67 3.74 -13.37 29.83
CA LYS A 67 2.74 -12.78 28.94
C LYS A 67 3.40 -11.74 28.02
N LEU A 68 4.13 -10.79 28.59
CA LEU A 68 4.82 -9.74 27.83
C LEU A 68 5.87 -10.30 26.87
N LYS A 69 6.59 -11.36 27.25
CA LYS A 69 7.52 -12.05 26.34
C LYS A 69 6.82 -12.65 25.13
N LYS A 70 5.69 -13.34 25.34
CA LYS A 70 4.89 -13.91 24.23
C LYS A 70 4.31 -12.84 23.33
N GLU A 71 3.81 -11.74 23.90
CA GLU A 71 3.33 -10.60 23.13
C GLU A 71 4.44 -9.95 22.30
N LEU A 72 5.63 -9.80 22.88
CA LEU A 72 6.81 -9.27 22.18
C LEU A 72 7.22 -10.17 21.01
N GLU A 73 7.27 -11.48 21.23
CA GLU A 73 7.58 -12.46 20.18
C GLU A 73 6.55 -12.41 19.03
N THR A 74 5.26 -12.35 19.37
CA THR A 74 4.17 -12.22 18.39
C THR A 74 4.28 -10.92 17.60
N LYS A 75 4.60 -9.80 18.25
CA LYS A 75 4.80 -8.51 17.59
C LYS A 75 6.01 -8.51 16.66
N ASN A 76 7.12 -9.12 17.07
CA ASN A 76 8.32 -9.24 16.24
C ASN A 76 8.06 -10.11 15.00
N GLN A 77 7.31 -11.20 15.14
CA GLN A 77 6.91 -12.02 14.00
C GLN A 77 6.02 -11.23 13.04
N THR A 78 5.02 -10.52 13.58
CA THR A 78 4.13 -9.67 12.77
C THR A 78 4.90 -8.59 12.00
N LEU A 79 5.90 -7.97 12.64
CA LEU A 79 6.76 -6.97 12.00
C LEU A 79 7.56 -7.58 10.84
N THR A 80 8.15 -8.76 11.06
CA THR A 80 8.91 -9.49 10.03
C THR A 80 8.04 -9.84 8.83
N ASP A 81 6.80 -10.30 9.08
CA ASP A 81 5.84 -10.61 8.02
C ASP A 81 5.42 -9.35 7.26
N PHE A 82 5.22 -8.23 7.96
CA PHE A 82 4.92 -6.94 7.34
C PHE A 82 6.06 -6.44 6.44
N GLU A 83 7.30 -6.52 6.90
CA GLU A 83 8.48 -6.17 6.10
C GLU A 83 8.60 -7.02 4.83
N LYS A 84 8.28 -8.32 4.93
CA LYS A 84 8.27 -9.22 3.78
C LYS A 84 7.21 -8.82 2.75
N VAL A 85 6.00 -8.50 3.22
CA VAL A 85 4.92 -8.00 2.36
C VAL A 85 5.35 -6.69 1.70
N ASN A 86 5.93 -5.76 2.45
CA ASN A 86 6.36 -4.47 1.89
C ASN A 86 7.41 -4.62 0.78
N LYS A 87 8.41 -5.48 0.98
CA LYS A 87 9.42 -5.80 -0.06
C LYS A 87 8.81 -6.44 -1.31
N ASP A 88 7.81 -7.31 -1.14
CA ASP A 88 7.08 -7.91 -2.27
C ASP A 88 6.29 -6.85 -3.05
N TRP A 89 5.64 -5.92 -2.35
CA TRP A 89 4.96 -4.78 -2.96
C TRP A 89 5.91 -3.86 -3.72
N GLU A 90 7.04 -3.47 -3.13
CA GLU A 90 8.08 -2.67 -3.82
C GLU A 90 8.55 -3.36 -5.09
N THR A 91 8.77 -4.67 -5.04
CA THR A 91 9.18 -5.47 -6.20
C THR A 91 8.10 -5.51 -7.29
N LYS A 92 6.83 -5.73 -6.90
CA LYS A 92 5.70 -5.74 -7.84
C LYS A 92 5.50 -4.37 -8.47
N PHE A 93 5.57 -3.31 -7.68
CA PHE A 93 5.43 -1.93 -8.14
C PHE A 93 6.54 -1.57 -9.13
N SER A 94 7.80 -1.90 -8.82
CA SER A 94 8.93 -1.72 -9.74
C SER A 94 8.72 -2.44 -11.07
N LYS A 95 8.26 -3.71 -11.04
CA LYS A 95 7.94 -4.47 -12.27
C LYS A 95 6.80 -3.86 -13.08
N ILE A 96 5.76 -3.36 -12.42
CA ILE A 96 4.63 -2.70 -13.08
C ILE A 96 5.10 -1.41 -13.74
N ASN A 97 5.87 -0.58 -13.02
CA ASN A 97 6.41 0.66 -13.56
C ASN A 97 7.34 0.42 -14.75
N ALA A 98 8.20 -0.60 -14.69
CA ALA A 98 9.03 -0.98 -15.83
C ALA A 98 8.19 -1.35 -17.06
N ARG A 99 7.14 -2.18 -16.88
CA ARG A 99 6.23 -2.56 -17.98
C ARG A 99 5.45 -1.39 -18.54
N ILE A 100 4.98 -0.51 -17.67
CA ILE A 100 4.28 0.73 -18.04
C ILE A 100 5.20 1.60 -18.91
N LYS A 101 6.44 1.81 -18.48
CA LYS A 101 7.44 2.57 -19.21
C LYS A 101 7.73 1.94 -20.58
N GLU A 102 7.99 0.64 -20.62
CA GLU A 102 8.22 -0.09 -21.88
C GLU A 102 7.05 0.06 -22.86
N LYS A 103 5.81 -0.06 -22.37
CA LYS A 103 4.61 0.09 -23.20
C LYS A 103 4.46 1.51 -23.73
N PHE A 104 4.65 2.52 -22.87
CA PHE A 104 4.56 3.93 -23.25
C PHE A 104 5.63 4.30 -24.29
N GLU A 105 6.89 3.90 -24.07
CA GLU A 105 8.00 4.14 -25.00
C GLU A 105 7.79 3.43 -26.35
N SER A 106 7.24 2.21 -26.33
CA SER A 106 6.88 1.49 -27.55
C SER A 106 5.81 2.24 -28.35
N GLU A 107 4.76 2.73 -27.70
CA GLU A 107 3.68 3.45 -28.38
C GLU A 107 4.12 4.84 -28.88
N TRP A 108 5.02 5.49 -28.13
CA TRP A 108 5.69 6.72 -28.57
C TRP A 108 6.45 6.52 -29.89
N THR A 109 7.21 5.43 -29.96
CA THR A 109 7.96 5.06 -31.18
C THR A 109 7.01 4.68 -32.32
N ASN A 110 5.96 3.90 -32.05
CA ASN A 110 4.93 3.55 -33.03
C ASN A 110 4.22 4.78 -33.61
N SER A 111 4.05 5.82 -32.79
CA SER A 111 3.47 7.11 -33.18
C SER A 111 4.41 8.00 -33.99
N LYS A 112 5.63 7.52 -34.31
CA LYS A 112 6.66 8.23 -35.09
C LYS A 112 7.03 9.59 -34.48
N LEU A 113 7.03 9.66 -33.15
CA LEU A 113 7.47 10.85 -32.43
C LEU A 113 9.00 10.80 -32.24
N PRO A 114 9.68 11.95 -32.28
CA PRO A 114 11.13 12.00 -32.07
C PRO A 114 11.50 11.54 -30.67
N LYS A 115 12.72 11.03 -30.51
CA LYS A 115 13.23 10.60 -29.19
C LYS A 115 13.16 11.75 -28.20
N THR A 116 12.73 11.46 -26.98
CA THR A 116 12.61 12.44 -25.90
C THR A 116 13.05 11.84 -24.57
N ASN A 117 13.30 12.70 -23.59
CA ASN A 117 13.51 12.29 -22.19
C ASN A 117 12.14 12.16 -21.51
N PHE A 118 11.93 11.06 -20.78
CA PHE A 118 10.72 10.78 -20.02
C PHE A 118 10.93 10.81 -18.50
N GLU A 119 12.08 11.30 -18.00
CA GLU A 119 12.36 11.41 -16.55
C GLU A 119 11.37 12.31 -15.79
N ASP A 120 10.77 13.28 -16.48
CA ASP A 120 9.76 14.21 -15.97
C ASP A 120 8.32 13.71 -16.17
N VAL A 121 8.12 12.55 -16.78
CA VAL A 121 6.79 11.96 -16.96
C VAL A 121 6.46 11.13 -15.72
N ASN A 122 5.48 11.60 -14.94
CA ASN A 122 4.91 10.79 -13.88
C ASN A 122 4.00 9.70 -14.49
N TYR A 123 4.45 8.46 -14.46
CA TYR A 123 3.72 7.33 -15.02
C TYR A 123 2.44 6.99 -14.26
N GLU A 124 2.28 7.49 -13.02
CA GLU A 124 1.07 7.34 -12.21
C GLU A 124 -0.10 8.16 -12.77
N ASP A 125 0.18 9.24 -13.51
CA ASP A 125 -0.81 10.16 -14.06
C ASP A 125 -1.21 9.84 -15.51
N LEU A 126 -0.69 8.74 -16.06
CA LEU A 126 -0.96 8.35 -17.44
C LEU A 126 -2.25 7.55 -17.56
N ASP A 127 -3.09 7.92 -18.53
CA ASP A 127 -4.26 7.12 -18.91
C ASP A 127 -3.86 5.96 -19.83
N PHE A 128 -3.74 4.77 -19.25
CA PHE A 128 -3.43 3.54 -20.00
C PHE A 128 -4.61 2.95 -20.77
N THR A 129 -5.84 3.47 -20.61
CA THR A 129 -7.00 2.99 -21.38
C THR A 129 -6.89 3.39 -22.85
N ASN A 130 -6.20 4.50 -23.14
CA ASN A 130 -5.95 4.99 -24.49
C ASN A 130 -4.52 5.55 -24.64
N LEU A 131 -3.55 4.62 -24.61
CA LEU A 131 -2.12 4.94 -24.63
C LEU A 131 -1.69 5.83 -25.80
N LYS A 132 -2.29 5.64 -26.98
CA LYS A 132 -1.99 6.45 -28.17
C LYS A 132 -2.37 7.92 -27.96
N SER A 133 -3.56 8.19 -27.44
CA SER A 133 -4.02 9.56 -27.18
C SER A 133 -3.16 10.23 -26.10
N GLU A 134 -2.76 9.44 -25.12
CA GLU A 134 -1.91 9.90 -24.02
C GLU A 134 -0.49 10.26 -24.49
N VAL A 135 0.10 9.44 -25.35
CA VAL A 135 1.36 9.73 -26.04
C VAL A 135 1.31 11.08 -26.77
N PHE A 136 0.23 11.37 -27.50
CA PHE A 136 0.07 12.66 -28.18
C PHE A 136 -0.20 13.82 -27.21
N ARG A 137 -0.90 13.57 -26.09
CA ARG A 137 -1.11 14.57 -25.02
C ARG A 137 0.23 14.99 -24.42
N ILE A 138 1.09 14.02 -24.07
CA ILE A 138 2.43 14.27 -23.54
C ILE A 138 3.34 14.92 -24.59
N ALA A 139 3.28 14.49 -25.85
CA ALA A 139 4.00 15.14 -26.94
C ALA A 139 3.63 16.62 -27.07
N LYS A 140 2.34 16.95 -27.00
CA LYS A 140 1.86 18.34 -27.01
C LYS A 140 2.37 19.15 -25.82
N LEU A 141 2.35 18.57 -24.61
CA LEU A 141 2.87 19.24 -23.41
C LEU A 141 4.37 19.56 -23.52
N LYS A 142 5.13 18.65 -24.14
CA LYS A 142 6.57 18.83 -24.39
C LYS A 142 6.89 19.65 -25.66
N ASN A 143 5.87 20.20 -26.34
CA ASN A 143 6.02 20.89 -27.63
C ASN A 143 6.69 20.04 -28.72
N ILE A 144 6.44 18.73 -28.71
CA ILE A 144 6.94 17.77 -29.69
C ILE A 144 5.88 17.53 -30.74
N SER A 145 6.21 17.81 -32.00
CA SER A 145 5.40 17.44 -33.17
C SER A 145 6.02 16.28 -33.93
N THR A 146 5.21 15.52 -34.65
CA THR A 146 5.69 14.52 -35.60
C THR A 146 6.53 15.17 -36.69
N GLU A 147 7.59 14.52 -37.14
CA GLU A 147 8.29 14.94 -38.36
C GLU A 147 7.31 14.90 -39.53
N ILE A 148 7.14 16.05 -40.19
CA ILE A 148 6.39 16.14 -41.44
C ILE A 148 7.25 15.46 -42.49
N VAL A 149 6.88 14.23 -42.88
CA VAL A 149 7.44 13.62 -44.08
C VAL A 149 6.85 14.39 -45.27
N GLU A 150 7.65 15.26 -45.88
CA GLU A 150 7.25 15.90 -47.13
C GLU A 150 6.90 14.79 -48.15
N PRO A 151 5.77 14.91 -48.86
CA PRO A 151 5.43 13.96 -49.91
C PRO A 151 6.59 13.92 -50.90
N LYS A 152 7.06 12.71 -51.25
CA LYS A 152 8.04 12.53 -52.32
C LYS A 152 7.53 13.29 -53.53
N LYS A 153 8.32 14.25 -54.05
CA LYS A 153 8.00 14.94 -55.31
C LYS A 153 7.66 13.87 -56.34
N ILE A 154 6.52 14.03 -57.00
CA ILE A 154 6.18 13.23 -58.18
C ILE A 154 7.29 13.54 -59.19
N GLU A 155 8.15 12.56 -59.46
CA GLU A 155 9.11 12.68 -60.56
C GLU A 155 8.28 12.86 -61.83
N SER A 156 8.50 13.98 -62.51
CA SER A 156 7.95 14.20 -63.84
C SER A 156 8.45 13.05 -64.72
N ILE A 157 7.54 12.16 -65.11
CA ILE A 157 7.82 11.16 -66.13
C ILE A 157 8.19 11.94 -67.39
N GLU A 158 9.47 11.97 -67.73
CA GLU A 158 9.91 12.48 -69.03
C GLU A 158 9.14 11.70 -70.10
N ASN A 159 8.49 12.46 -71.00
CA ASN A 159 7.74 11.96 -72.15
C ASN A 159 8.58 10.95 -72.93
N THR A 160 8.40 9.67 -72.62
CA THR A 160 8.84 8.56 -73.46
C THR A 160 7.64 8.14 -74.29
N ASN A 161 7.62 8.64 -75.52
CA ASN A 161 6.89 8.13 -76.68
C ASN A 161 5.47 7.61 -76.46
N THR A 162 4.52 8.39 -76.97
CA THR A 162 3.19 8.00 -77.45
C THR A 162 3.08 6.54 -77.90
N ASN A 163 2.53 5.69 -77.04
CA ASN A 163 1.69 4.54 -77.38
C ASN A 163 0.95 4.06 -76.12
N LEU A 164 0.00 4.89 -75.66
CA LEU A 164 -0.95 4.52 -74.61
C LEU A 164 -2.06 3.65 -75.21
N ASN A 165 -1.79 2.37 -75.46
CA ASN A 165 -2.85 1.37 -75.54
C ASN A 165 -3.27 1.02 -74.11
N GLY A 166 -4.25 1.75 -73.57
CA GLY A 166 -4.88 1.37 -72.30
C GLY A 166 -5.31 2.51 -71.37
N THR A 167 -5.48 3.75 -71.83
CA THR A 167 -6.07 4.80 -70.98
C THR A 167 -7.59 4.69 -70.98
N GLN A 168 -8.17 4.07 -69.95
CA GLN A 168 -9.59 4.22 -69.65
C GLN A 168 -9.83 5.53 -68.92
N SER A 169 -10.40 6.52 -69.61
CA SER A 169 -10.99 7.70 -69.00
C SER A 169 -12.34 7.34 -68.38
N PHE A 170 -12.48 7.50 -67.06
CA PHE A 170 -13.77 7.42 -66.39
C PHE A 170 -14.54 8.72 -66.64
N GLU A 171 -15.54 8.69 -67.52
CA GLU A 171 -16.54 9.75 -67.63
C GLU A 171 -17.54 9.61 -66.47
N VAL A 172 -17.45 10.51 -65.48
CA VAL A 172 -18.49 10.68 -64.47
C VAL A 172 -19.61 11.53 -65.08
N GLY A 173 -20.55 10.87 -65.76
CA GLY A 173 -21.76 11.49 -66.28
C GLY A 173 -22.74 11.84 -65.15
N ALA A 174 -22.95 13.13 -64.88
CA ALA A 174 -24.05 13.59 -64.04
C ALA A 174 -25.39 13.31 -64.74
N ARG A 175 -26.11 12.27 -64.32
CA ARG A 175 -27.52 12.08 -64.72
C ARG A 175 -28.36 13.20 -64.10
N ARG A 176 -28.80 14.16 -64.92
CA ARG A 176 -29.96 15.00 -64.60
C ARG A 176 -31.22 14.14 -64.75
N ILE A 177 -31.87 13.86 -63.64
CA ILE A 177 -33.24 13.33 -63.61
C ILE A 177 -34.16 14.49 -63.97
N LYS A 178 -34.99 14.33 -65.02
CA LYS A 178 -36.16 15.18 -65.29
C LYS A 178 -37.40 14.48 -64.78
#